data_AF-A0AAJ5CGN1-F1
#
_entry.id   AF-A0AAJ5CGN1-F1
#
_cell.length_a   1.000
_cell.length_b   1.000
_cell.length_c   1.000
_cell.angle_alpha   90.00
_cell.angle_beta   90.00
_cell.angle_gamma   90.00
#
_symmetry.space_group_name_H-M   'P 1'
#
loop_
_entity.id
_entity.type
_entity.pdbx_description
1 polymer ?
#
loop_
_entity_poly.entity_id
_entity_poly.type
_entity_poly.pdbx_seq_one_letter_code
_entity_poly.pdbx_strand_id
1 'polypeptide(L)'
;MIRVKPERSRLVAFARWATAQTPKVGTIGLGEFGVPAGLFVHTPEDVLIGALVDGHRYVSPAEDAAREGRLLSCGLCYVENGEEVHPHPECTAHPAGTQELLGVADPAALTPPVPMGNPEADAAAMVAATSPETIQAAMDAVLIATDLAASNAAAAGGDGSDPSDPGPDYAPLEDAPAGDEDDGDGWPCDRCPRSFTTERGRDSHRRQVHRED
;
A
#
# COMPACT_ATOMS: atom_id res chain seq x y z
N MET A 1 0.65 -15.44 -9.77
CA MET A 1 0.81 -14.77 -8.46
C MET A 1 1.45 -13.43 -8.73
N ILE A 2 0.88 -12.36 -8.21
CA ILE A 2 1.30 -10.97 -8.45
C ILE A 2 2.23 -10.56 -7.32
N ARG A 3 3.37 -9.97 -7.67
CA ARG A 3 4.36 -9.48 -6.71
C ARG A 3 4.04 -8.04 -6.35
N VAL A 4 3.78 -7.77 -5.08
CA VAL A 4 3.48 -6.41 -4.61
C VAL A 4 4.54 -5.99 -3.61
N LYS A 5 5.20 -4.87 -3.90
CA LYS A 5 6.15 -4.20 -3.00
C LYS A 5 5.57 -2.85 -2.57
N PRO A 6 4.96 -2.78 -1.38
CA PRO A 6 4.35 -1.55 -0.88
C PRO A 6 5.40 -0.46 -0.66
N GLU A 7 4.96 0.79 -0.73
CA GLU A 7 5.78 1.91 -0.26
C GLU A 7 6.08 1.77 1.24
N ARG A 8 7.26 2.20 1.68
CA ARG A 8 7.72 2.02 3.08
C ARG A 8 6.75 2.64 4.10
N SER A 9 6.14 3.77 3.77
CA SER A 9 5.12 4.45 4.59
C SER A 9 3.82 3.66 4.71
N ARG A 10 3.48 2.82 3.72
CA ARG A 10 2.24 2.05 3.63
C ARG A 10 2.41 0.57 3.95
N LEU A 11 3.64 0.13 4.19
CA LEU A 11 3.97 -1.27 4.45
C LEU A 11 3.14 -1.88 5.59
N VAL A 12 2.94 -1.13 6.68
CA VAL A 12 2.17 -1.59 7.85
C VAL A 12 0.69 -1.77 7.50
N ALA A 13 0.11 -0.83 6.76
CA ALA A 13 -1.29 -0.90 6.32
C ALA A 13 -1.50 -2.09 5.38
N PHE A 14 -0.58 -2.29 4.43
CA PHE A 14 -0.61 -3.43 3.52
C PHE A 14 -0.48 -4.77 4.28
N ALA A 15 0.44 -4.88 5.23
CA ALA A 15 0.62 -6.08 6.05
C ALA A 15 -0.64 -6.41 6.88
N ARG A 16 -1.30 -5.40 7.44
CA ARG A 16 -2.57 -5.57 8.15
C ARG A 16 -3.66 -6.11 7.21
N TRP A 17 -3.80 -5.56 6.00
CA TRP A 17 -4.73 -6.08 5.01
C TRP A 17 -4.40 -7.53 4.58
N ALA A 18 -3.13 -7.81 4.32
CA ALA A 18 -2.63 -9.10 3.84
C ALA A 18 -2.91 -10.24 4.83
N THR A 19 -2.73 -9.96 6.13
CA THR A 19 -2.96 -10.93 7.22
C THR A 19 -4.42 -11.22 7.51
N ALA A 20 -5.33 -10.34 7.09
CA ALA A 20 -6.77 -10.52 7.21
C ALA A 20 -7.38 -11.42 6.12
N GLN A 21 -6.64 -11.68 5.02
CA GLN A 21 -7.17 -12.46 3.90
C GLN A 21 -7.27 -13.96 4.20
N THR A 22 -8.23 -14.63 3.54
CA THR A 22 -8.36 -16.10 3.54
C THR A 22 -8.46 -16.59 2.09
N PRO A 23 -7.41 -17.25 1.54
CA PRO A 23 -6.15 -17.60 2.18
C PRO A 23 -5.28 -16.38 2.48
N LYS A 24 -4.41 -16.50 3.50
CA LYS A 24 -3.50 -15.42 3.90
C LYS A 24 -2.51 -15.14 2.76
N VAL A 25 -2.28 -13.86 2.51
CA VAL A 25 -1.25 -13.41 1.56
C VAL A 25 0.12 -13.60 2.21
N GLY A 26 1.00 -14.36 1.56
CA GLY A 26 2.35 -14.63 2.05
C GLY A 26 3.37 -13.57 1.63
N THR A 27 4.46 -13.46 2.39
CA THR A 27 5.66 -12.71 2.01
C THR A 27 6.57 -13.59 1.16
N ILE A 28 7.04 -13.07 0.02
CA ILE A 28 7.96 -13.76 -0.89
C ILE A 28 9.38 -13.18 -0.83
N GLY A 29 9.57 -12.05 -0.16
CA GLY A 29 10.86 -11.39 0.02
C GLY A 29 10.78 -10.28 1.07
N LEU A 30 11.90 -9.59 1.30
CA LEU A 30 11.97 -8.48 2.26
C LEU A 30 11.12 -7.30 1.78
N GLY A 31 9.93 -7.16 2.36
CA GLY A 31 8.96 -6.13 1.97
C GLY A 31 8.21 -6.43 0.66
N GLU A 32 8.21 -7.68 0.20
CA GLU A 32 7.52 -8.12 -1.02
C GLU A 32 6.51 -9.22 -0.70
N PHE A 33 5.28 -9.06 -1.22
CA PHE A 33 4.15 -9.93 -0.97
C PHE A 33 3.72 -10.66 -2.24
N GLY A 34 3.42 -11.95 -2.12
CA GLY A 34 2.86 -12.76 -3.19
C GLY A 34 1.34 -12.78 -3.11
N VAL A 35 0.68 -11.91 -3.88
CA VAL A 35 -0.78 -11.75 -3.87
C VAL A 35 -1.40 -12.63 -4.96
N PRO A 36 -2.34 -13.55 -4.64
CA PRO A 36 -3.15 -14.23 -5.65
C PRO A 36 -3.94 -13.23 -6.49
N ALA A 37 -4.06 -13.46 -7.80
CA ALA A 37 -4.73 -12.53 -8.72
C ALA A 37 -6.17 -12.18 -8.31
N GLY A 38 -6.91 -13.17 -7.79
CA GLY A 38 -8.28 -12.96 -7.29
C GLY A 38 -8.37 -12.13 -6.00
N LEU A 39 -7.31 -12.07 -5.19
CA LEU A 39 -7.26 -11.19 -4.01
C LEU A 39 -6.77 -9.78 -4.36
N PHE A 40 -5.97 -9.64 -5.42
CA PHE A 40 -5.40 -8.36 -5.81
C PHE A 40 -6.48 -7.30 -6.13
N VAL A 41 -7.57 -7.70 -6.79
CA VAL A 41 -8.72 -6.82 -7.10
C VAL A 41 -9.47 -6.31 -5.87
N HIS A 42 -9.27 -6.93 -4.71
CA HIS A 42 -9.86 -6.53 -3.44
C HIS A 42 -8.87 -5.77 -2.55
N THR A 43 -7.67 -5.49 -3.06
CA THR A 43 -6.67 -4.72 -2.34
C THR A 43 -7.13 -3.26 -2.31
N PRO A 44 -7.21 -2.64 -1.11
CA PRO A 44 -7.54 -1.23 -1.00
C PRO A 44 -6.55 -0.40 -1.80
N GLU A 45 -7.07 0.52 -2.61
CA GLU A 45 -6.25 1.34 -3.49
C GLU A 45 -5.28 2.22 -2.69
N ASP A 46 -5.71 2.71 -1.53
CA ASP A 46 -4.90 3.49 -0.61
C ASP A 46 -3.69 2.71 -0.07
N VAL A 47 -3.66 1.38 -0.08
CA VAL A 47 -2.43 0.64 0.27
C VAL A 47 -1.52 0.38 -0.95
N LEU A 48 -2.03 0.60 -2.16
CA LEU A 48 -1.32 0.40 -3.43
C LEU A 48 -0.68 1.67 -4.00
N ILE A 49 -1.13 2.88 -3.63
CA ILE A 49 -0.51 4.12 -4.12
C ILE A 49 0.98 4.14 -3.77
N GLY A 50 1.82 4.29 -4.79
CA GLY A 50 3.29 4.27 -4.66
C GLY A 50 3.93 2.88 -4.58
N ALA A 51 3.14 1.81 -4.56
CA ALA A 51 3.66 0.44 -4.59
C ALA A 51 4.20 0.06 -5.98
N LEU A 52 5.06 -0.95 -6.02
CA LEU A 52 5.45 -1.65 -7.25
C LEU A 52 4.67 -2.96 -7.37
N VAL A 53 3.94 -3.14 -8.45
CA VAL A 53 3.18 -4.34 -8.83
C VAL A 53 3.91 -4.99 -10.00
N ASP A 54 4.48 -6.18 -9.78
CA ASP A 54 5.33 -6.90 -10.72
C ASP A 54 6.48 -6.02 -11.30
N GLY A 55 6.99 -5.10 -10.48
CA GLY A 55 8.05 -4.16 -10.86
C GLY A 55 7.57 -2.84 -11.48
N HIS A 56 6.27 -2.71 -11.78
CA HIS A 56 5.67 -1.50 -12.31
C HIS A 56 5.05 -0.65 -11.21
N ARG A 57 5.22 0.68 -11.25
CA ARG A 57 4.53 1.56 -10.31
C ARG A 57 3.03 1.42 -10.50
N TYR A 58 2.32 1.17 -9.41
CA TYR A 58 0.87 1.21 -9.41
C TYR A 58 0.39 2.64 -9.70
N VAL A 59 -0.52 2.76 -10.66
CA VAL A 59 -1.21 4.01 -11.02
C VAL A 59 -2.66 3.83 -10.64
N SER A 60 -3.17 4.72 -9.80
CA SER A 60 -4.57 4.74 -9.39
C SER A 60 -5.46 5.00 -10.63
N PRO A 61 -6.58 4.28 -10.83
CA PRO A 61 -7.56 4.66 -11.85
C PRO A 61 -8.08 6.09 -11.69
N ALA A 62 -8.11 6.64 -10.47
CA ALA A 62 -8.47 8.04 -10.24
C ALA A 62 -7.35 9.01 -10.69
N GLU A 63 -6.08 8.66 -10.43
CA GLU A 63 -4.94 9.40 -10.99
C GLU A 63 -4.94 9.32 -12.52
N ASP A 64 -5.24 8.16 -13.08
CA ASP A 64 -5.31 7.93 -14.52
C ASP A 64 -6.47 8.70 -15.15
N ALA A 65 -7.67 8.67 -14.56
CA ALA A 65 -8.81 9.47 -15.01
C ALA A 65 -8.52 10.98 -14.92
N ALA A 66 -7.81 11.44 -13.88
CA ALA A 66 -7.35 12.82 -13.78
C ALA A 66 -6.31 13.18 -14.85
N ARG A 67 -5.54 12.19 -15.32
CA ARG A 67 -4.58 12.31 -16.43
C ARG A 67 -5.28 12.24 -17.79
N GLU A 68 -6.27 11.37 -17.97
CA GLU A 68 -7.10 11.25 -19.17
C GLU A 68 -7.93 12.50 -19.40
N GLY A 69 -8.31 13.23 -18.35
CA GLY A 69 -8.85 14.58 -18.48
C GLY A 69 -7.90 15.61 -19.14
N ARG A 70 -6.61 15.27 -19.33
CA ARG A 70 -5.60 16.07 -20.05
C ARG A 70 -5.13 15.42 -21.35
N LEU A 71 -5.65 14.25 -21.71
CA LEU A 71 -5.33 13.64 -23.00
C LEU A 71 -6.07 14.45 -24.07
N LEU A 72 -5.30 15.15 -24.92
CA LEU A 72 -5.85 15.85 -26.07
C LEU A 72 -6.46 14.82 -27.04
N SER A 73 -7.33 15.28 -27.93
CA SER A 73 -8.12 14.45 -28.86
C SER A 73 -7.35 13.39 -29.67
N CYS A 74 -6.02 13.52 -29.78
CA CYS A 74 -5.10 12.56 -30.40
C CYS A 74 -4.87 11.26 -29.59
N GLY A 75 -5.25 11.20 -28.31
CA GLY A 75 -5.07 10.00 -27.45
C GLY A 75 -3.63 9.68 -27.03
N LEU A 76 -2.64 10.48 -27.46
CA LEU A 76 -1.21 10.31 -27.13
C LEU A 76 -0.54 11.60 -26.63
N CYS A 77 -1.23 12.73 -26.70
CA CYS A 77 -0.70 14.03 -26.28
C CYS A 77 -1.28 14.38 -24.90
N TYR A 78 -0.44 14.92 -24.03
CA TYR A 78 -0.83 15.21 -22.65
C TYR A 78 -0.37 16.61 -22.24
N VAL A 79 -1.08 17.22 -21.29
CA VAL A 79 -0.72 18.53 -20.74
C VAL A 79 0.15 18.37 -19.48
N GLU A 80 1.42 18.74 -19.59
CA GLU A 80 2.39 18.76 -18.49
C GLU A 80 2.73 20.22 -18.14
N ASN A 81 2.54 20.62 -16.88
CA ASN A 81 2.79 21.99 -16.41
C ASN A 81 2.03 23.11 -17.14
N GLY A 82 0.90 22.79 -17.79
CA GLY A 82 0.12 23.74 -18.58
C GLY A 82 0.61 23.90 -20.02
N GLU A 83 1.63 23.14 -20.43
CA GLU A 83 2.13 23.05 -21.81
C GLU A 83 1.66 21.74 -22.45
N GLU A 84 1.20 21.81 -23.70
CA GLU A 84 0.80 20.64 -24.48
C GLU A 84 2.04 19.91 -25.00
N VAL A 85 2.31 18.71 -24.48
CA VAL A 85 3.44 17.88 -24.90
C VAL A 85 2.98 16.89 -25.96
N HIS A 86 3.63 16.93 -27.13
CA HIS A 86 3.36 16.07 -28.30
C HIS A 86 4.55 15.15 -28.57
N PRO A 87 4.66 13.98 -27.91
CA PRO A 87 5.82 13.11 -28.04
C PRO A 87 5.87 12.27 -29.34
N HIS A 88 4.89 12.41 -30.24
CA HIS A 88 4.80 11.61 -31.46
C HIS A 88 4.83 12.47 -32.74
N PRO A 89 5.63 12.07 -33.77
CA PRO A 89 5.86 12.88 -34.97
C PRO A 89 4.63 12.99 -35.90
N GLU A 90 3.63 12.14 -35.68
CA GLU A 90 2.39 12.07 -36.46
C GLU A 90 1.25 12.92 -35.88
N CYS A 91 1.51 13.72 -34.84
CA CYS A 91 0.51 14.62 -34.28
C CYS A 91 0.22 15.79 -35.22
N THR A 92 -0.93 15.75 -35.90
CA THR A 92 -1.43 16.83 -36.78
C THR A 92 -1.86 18.10 -36.03
N ALA A 93 -1.81 18.10 -34.69
CA ALA A 93 -2.02 19.29 -33.87
C ALA A 93 -0.82 20.26 -33.92
N HIS A 94 0.35 19.84 -34.42
CA HIS A 94 1.33 20.80 -34.88
C HIS A 94 0.77 21.52 -36.12
N PRO A 95 0.51 22.84 -36.09
CA PRO A 95 0.32 23.57 -37.33
C PRO A 95 1.59 23.33 -38.15
N ALA A 96 1.44 22.70 -39.31
CA ALA A 96 2.52 22.46 -40.24
C ALA A 96 3.16 23.81 -40.60
N GLY A 97 4.24 24.19 -39.91
CA GLY A 97 4.70 25.58 -40.07
C GLY A 97 5.98 26.05 -39.39
N THR A 98 6.68 25.27 -38.57
CA THR A 98 7.96 25.75 -37.98
C THR A 98 8.96 24.61 -37.76
N GLN A 99 9.37 23.94 -38.84
CA GLN A 99 10.76 23.46 -38.90
C GLN A 99 11.63 24.63 -39.38
N GLU A 100 11.97 25.55 -38.48
CA GLU A 100 13.04 26.51 -38.75
C GLU A 100 14.39 25.79 -38.63
N LEU A 101 15.02 25.64 -39.80
CA LEU A 101 16.44 25.42 -39.94
C LEU A 101 17.22 26.44 -39.10
N LEU A 102 18.24 25.94 -38.41
CA LEU A 102 19.51 26.60 -38.09
C LEU A 102 19.73 27.94 -38.86
N GLY A 103 19.64 29.07 -38.16
CA GLY A 103 20.05 30.36 -38.74
C GLY A 103 19.85 31.58 -37.86
N VAL A 104 20.95 32.06 -37.28
CA VAL A 104 21.19 33.45 -36.82
C VAL A 104 20.45 33.90 -35.54
N ALA A 105 21.24 34.17 -34.50
CA ALA A 105 20.81 34.81 -33.27
C ALA A 105 20.27 36.22 -33.55
N ASP A 106 19.01 36.46 -33.22
CA ASP A 106 18.44 37.80 -33.07
C ASP A 106 18.57 38.23 -31.60
N PRO A 107 19.39 39.25 -31.26
CA PRO A 107 19.50 39.75 -29.88
C PRO A 107 18.30 40.60 -29.44
N ALA A 108 17.23 40.71 -30.23
CA ALA A 108 16.07 41.56 -29.93
C ALA A 108 14.80 40.80 -29.46
N ALA A 109 14.85 39.48 -29.22
CA ALA A 109 13.73 38.72 -28.68
C ALA A 109 13.55 38.98 -27.16
N LEU A 110 13.02 40.16 -26.87
CA LEU A 110 12.55 40.60 -25.56
C LEU A 110 11.53 39.60 -25.02
N THR A 111 11.87 39.07 -23.85
CA THR A 111 11.03 38.20 -23.02
C THR A 111 9.67 38.88 -22.79
N PRO A 112 8.53 38.18 -22.95
CA PRO A 112 7.25 38.73 -22.52
C PRO A 112 7.28 38.95 -20.99
N PRO A 113 6.70 40.04 -20.47
CA PRO A 113 6.67 40.29 -19.05
C PRO A 113 5.90 39.17 -18.36
N VAL A 114 6.57 38.47 -17.44
CA VAL A 114 5.93 37.51 -16.53
C VAL A 114 4.82 38.28 -15.79
N PRO A 115 3.56 37.83 -15.80
CA PRO A 115 2.52 38.47 -15.02
C PRO A 115 2.92 38.38 -13.54
N MET A 116 3.29 39.52 -12.95
CA MET A 116 3.49 39.59 -11.51
C MET A 116 2.16 39.23 -10.85
N GLY A 117 2.11 38.04 -10.24
CA GLY A 117 0.96 37.55 -9.49
C GLY A 117 0.53 38.59 -8.45
N ASN A 118 -0.77 38.67 -8.21
CA ASN A 118 -1.36 39.65 -7.31
C ASN A 118 -0.90 39.36 -5.86
N PRO A 119 -0.02 40.19 -5.27
CA PRO A 119 0.59 39.89 -3.97
C PRO A 119 -0.42 39.88 -2.81
N GLU A 120 -1.63 40.44 -3.00
CA GLU A 120 -2.70 40.41 -1.99
C GLU A 120 -3.36 39.03 -1.86
N ALA A 121 -3.44 38.25 -2.96
CA ALA A 121 -4.02 36.91 -2.92
C ALA A 121 -3.09 35.92 -2.18
N ASP A 122 -1.78 36.03 -2.43
CA ASP A 122 -0.77 35.19 -1.79
C ASP A 122 -0.61 35.54 -0.29
N ALA A 123 -0.77 36.82 0.09
CA ALA A 123 -0.78 37.23 1.49
C ALA A 123 -2.00 36.71 2.26
N ALA A 124 -3.20 36.72 1.66
CA ALA A 124 -4.40 36.19 2.30
C ALA A 124 -4.33 34.68 2.55
N ALA A 125 -3.72 33.92 1.63
CA ALA A 125 -3.50 32.48 1.81
C ALA A 125 -2.52 32.17 2.96
N MET A 126 -1.46 32.96 3.11
CA MET A 126 -0.49 32.82 4.21
C MET A 126 -1.10 33.18 5.58
N VAL A 127 -2.03 34.15 5.63
CA VAL A 127 -2.75 34.52 6.87
C VAL A 127 -3.81 33.48 7.26
N ALA A 128 -4.50 32.86 6.30
CA ALA A 128 -5.47 31.80 6.60
C ALA A 128 -4.82 30.53 7.19
N ALA A 129 -3.59 30.21 6.78
CA ALA A 129 -2.82 29.09 7.32
C ALA A 129 -2.30 29.32 8.76
N THR A 130 -2.35 30.56 9.26
CA THR A 130 -1.87 30.95 10.60
C THR A 130 -3.01 31.42 11.50
N SER A 131 -4.26 31.07 11.16
CA SER A 131 -5.39 31.42 12.02
C SER A 131 -5.30 30.68 13.37
N PRO A 132 -5.66 31.32 14.50
CA PRO A 132 -5.70 30.67 15.81
C PRO A 132 -6.60 29.43 15.83
N GLU A 133 -7.68 29.45 15.04
CA GLU A 133 -8.60 28.31 14.93
C GLU A 133 -7.93 27.11 14.24
N THR A 134 -7.15 27.34 13.19
CA THR A 134 -6.39 26.29 12.50
C THR A 134 -5.33 25.69 13.42
N ILE A 135 -4.65 26.53 14.21
CA ILE A 135 -3.64 26.09 15.18
C ILE A 135 -4.29 25.28 16.30
N GLN A 136 -5.43 25.74 16.85
CA GLN A 136 -6.15 25.02 17.90
C GLN A 136 -6.66 23.67 17.41
N ALA A 137 -7.25 23.60 16.21
CA ALA A 137 -7.70 22.34 15.61
C ALA A 137 -6.56 21.34 15.42
N ALA A 138 -5.37 21.81 15.06
CA ALA A 138 -4.18 20.96 14.96
C ALA A 138 -3.73 20.42 16.33
N MET A 139 -3.76 21.24 17.38
CA MET A 139 -3.42 20.80 18.74
C MET A 139 -4.43 19.78 19.30
N ASP A 140 -5.73 19.98 19.05
CA ASP A 140 -6.77 19.05 19.47
C ASP A 140 -6.63 17.70 18.75
N ALA A 141 -6.29 17.71 17.45
CA ALA A 141 -6.03 16.49 16.70
C ALA A 141 -4.83 15.70 17.25
N VAL A 142 -3.78 16.37 17.72
CA VAL A 142 -2.61 15.73 18.32
C VAL A 142 -2.98 15.06 19.65
N LEU A 143 -3.80 15.70 20.49
CA LEU A 143 -4.26 15.10 21.74
C LEU A 143 -5.08 13.83 21.49
N ILE A 144 -6.02 13.87 20.56
CA ILE A 144 -6.84 12.70 20.17
C ILE A 144 -5.96 11.55 19.66
N ALA A 145 -4.97 11.85 18.83
CA ALA A 145 -4.03 10.84 18.33
C ALA A 145 -3.22 10.19 19.45
N THR A 146 -2.85 10.96 20.47
CA THR A 146 -2.06 10.48 21.61
C THR A 146 -2.89 9.55 22.52
N ASP A 147 -4.15 9.90 22.79
CA ASP A 147 -5.07 9.06 23.57
C ASP A 147 -5.37 7.72 22.86
N LEU A 148 -5.51 7.76 21.53
CA LEU A 148 -5.72 6.55 20.73
C LEU A 148 -4.48 5.65 20.74
N ALA A 149 -3.28 6.24 20.68
CA ALA A 149 -2.03 5.49 20.78
C ALA A 149 -1.87 4.83 22.17
N ALA A 150 -2.18 5.53 23.25
CA ALA A 150 -2.15 4.98 24.62
C ALA A 150 -3.16 3.84 24.79
N SER A 151 -4.38 4.00 24.26
CA SER A 151 -5.42 2.97 24.30
C SER A 151 -5.02 1.71 23.54
N ASN A 152 -4.38 1.85 22.38
CA ASN A 152 -3.89 0.72 21.59
C ASN A 152 -2.72 0.00 22.26
N ALA A 153 -1.83 0.73 22.96
CA ALA A 153 -0.73 0.14 23.71
C ALA A 153 -1.25 -0.70 24.90
N ALA A 154 -2.28 -0.22 25.60
CA ALA A 154 -2.92 -0.99 26.68
C ALA A 154 -3.59 -2.28 26.17
N ALA A 155 -4.17 -2.26 24.97
CA ALA A 155 -4.77 -3.46 24.37
C ALA A 155 -3.72 -4.49 23.92
N ALA A 156 -2.50 -4.06 23.59
CA ALA A 156 -1.41 -4.94 23.16
C ALA A 156 -0.61 -5.57 24.31
N GLY A 157 -0.74 -5.07 25.54
CA GLY A 157 0.05 -5.49 26.70
C GLY A 157 -0.46 -6.71 27.48
N GLY A 158 -1.46 -7.44 26.96
CA GLY A 158 -2.00 -8.66 27.59
C GLY A 158 -1.16 -9.91 27.36
N ASP A 159 0.17 -9.83 27.43
CA ASP A 159 1.02 -11.01 27.55
C ASP A 159 1.21 -11.26 29.06
N GLY A 160 0.46 -12.23 29.57
CA GLY A 160 0.55 -12.75 30.93
C GLY A 160 1.84 -13.52 31.16
N SER A 161 2.98 -12.88 30.92
CA SER A 161 4.29 -13.32 31.39
C SER A 161 4.32 -13.14 32.90
N ASP A 162 3.80 -14.13 33.63
CA ASP A 162 4.00 -14.28 35.07
C ASP A 162 5.53 -14.36 35.30
N PRO A 163 6.13 -13.41 36.02
CA PRO A 163 7.56 -13.45 36.33
C PRO A 163 7.97 -14.64 37.21
N SER A 164 7.01 -15.48 37.60
CA SER A 164 7.20 -16.71 38.37
C SER A 164 7.25 -17.97 37.51
N ASP A 165 7.10 -17.90 36.18
CA ASP A 165 7.25 -19.06 35.30
C ASP A 165 8.75 -19.30 35.04
N PRO A 166 9.40 -20.31 35.66
CA PRO A 166 10.78 -20.64 35.37
C PRO A 166 10.82 -21.11 33.91
N GLY A 167 11.31 -20.22 33.03
CA GLY A 167 11.40 -20.50 31.61
C GLY A 167 12.03 -21.87 31.34
N PRO A 168 11.60 -22.57 30.28
CA PRO A 168 12.05 -23.93 30.00
C PRO A 168 13.58 -23.95 30.00
N ASP A 169 14.14 -24.74 30.90
CA ASP A 169 15.56 -24.97 31.03
C ASP A 169 16.00 -25.69 29.73
N TYR A 170 16.47 -24.90 28.77
CA TYR A 170 17.01 -25.40 27.52
C TYR A 170 18.34 -26.09 27.83
N ALA A 171 18.23 -27.36 28.21
CA ALA A 171 19.37 -28.25 28.36
C ALA A 171 20.20 -28.25 27.06
N PRO A 172 21.55 -28.25 27.15
CA PRO A 172 22.44 -28.40 26.01
C PRO A 172 22.07 -29.63 25.18
N LEU A 173 21.93 -29.41 23.87
CA LEU A 173 21.47 -30.37 22.88
C LEU A 173 22.54 -31.44 22.62
N GLU A 174 22.75 -32.36 23.56
CA GLU A 174 23.52 -33.59 23.33
C GLU A 174 22.56 -34.79 23.33
N ASP A 175 22.58 -35.52 22.22
CA ASP A 175 21.81 -36.73 21.91
C ASP A 175 20.28 -36.58 21.81
N ALA A 176 19.82 -36.12 20.64
CA ALA A 176 18.47 -36.41 20.19
C ALA A 176 18.42 -37.88 19.69
N PRO A 177 17.71 -38.79 20.37
CA PRO A 177 17.49 -40.13 19.84
C PRO A 177 16.70 -40.05 18.54
N ALA A 178 17.17 -40.74 17.51
CA ALA A 178 16.36 -41.06 16.35
C ALA A 178 15.29 -42.08 16.76
N GLY A 179 14.13 -41.57 17.17
CA GLY A 179 12.91 -42.33 17.46
C GLY A 179 11.74 -41.33 17.39
N ASP A 180 10.60 -41.62 16.81
CA ASP A 180 10.03 -42.90 16.44
C ASP A 180 9.15 -42.68 15.20
N GLU A 181 9.01 -43.72 14.38
CA GLU A 181 7.95 -43.84 13.40
C GLU A 181 6.62 -43.80 14.17
N ASP A 182 6.04 -42.61 14.33
CA ASP A 182 4.72 -42.41 14.91
C ASP A 182 3.69 -42.96 13.93
N ASP A 183 3.54 -44.29 13.92
CA ASP A 183 2.40 -45.05 13.40
C ASP A 183 1.15 -44.81 14.27
N GLY A 184 1.03 -43.62 14.86
CA GLY A 184 -0.10 -43.17 15.64
C GLY A 184 -1.27 -42.95 14.71
N ASP A 185 -2.25 -43.85 14.77
CA ASP A 185 -3.55 -43.80 14.10
C ASP A 185 -4.08 -42.36 14.02
N GLY A 186 -3.88 -41.71 12.86
CA GLY A 186 -4.25 -40.31 12.68
C GLY A 186 -5.72 -40.10 13.00
N TRP A 187 -6.06 -39.00 13.67
CA TRP A 187 -7.38 -38.68 14.18
C TRP A 187 -8.37 -38.42 13.02
N PRO A 188 -9.22 -39.38 12.62
CA PRO A 188 -10.09 -39.19 11.47
C PRO A 188 -11.28 -38.32 11.84
N CYS A 189 -11.78 -37.52 10.89
CA CYS A 189 -13.06 -36.85 11.05
C CYS A 189 -14.20 -37.85 10.84
N ASP A 190 -15.22 -37.75 11.68
CA ASP A 190 -16.43 -38.58 11.65
C ASP A 190 -17.41 -38.18 10.54
N ARG A 191 -17.28 -36.97 9.98
CA ARG A 191 -18.18 -36.44 8.93
C ARG A 191 -17.55 -36.37 7.54
N CYS A 192 -16.24 -36.53 7.40
CA CYS A 192 -15.56 -36.51 6.12
C CYS A 192 -14.29 -37.38 6.14
N PRO A 193 -13.74 -37.79 4.98
CA PRO A 193 -12.62 -38.73 4.94
C PRO A 193 -11.25 -38.13 5.31
N ARG A 194 -11.18 -36.91 5.86
CA ARG A 194 -9.91 -36.29 6.29
C ARG A 194 -9.43 -36.85 7.63
N SER A 195 -8.13 -37.10 7.73
CA SER A 195 -7.42 -37.41 8.97
C SER A 195 -6.51 -36.26 9.41
N PHE A 196 -6.24 -36.18 10.72
CA PHE A 196 -5.44 -35.14 11.33
C PHE A 196 -4.35 -35.74 12.21
N THR A 197 -3.20 -35.07 12.29
CA THR A 197 -2.09 -35.49 13.16
C THR A 197 -2.34 -35.19 14.63
N THR A 198 -3.34 -34.37 14.95
CA THR A 198 -3.70 -34.02 16.33
C THR A 198 -5.21 -33.95 16.51
N GLU A 199 -5.69 -34.33 17.69
CA GLU A 199 -7.10 -34.25 18.08
C GLU A 199 -7.65 -32.81 17.97
N ARG A 200 -6.85 -31.82 18.41
CA ARG A 200 -7.21 -30.40 18.34
C ARG A 200 -7.46 -29.92 16.91
N GLY A 201 -6.70 -30.44 15.94
CA GLY A 201 -6.88 -30.16 14.52
C GLY A 201 -8.21 -30.68 13.98
N ARG A 202 -8.54 -31.94 14.31
CA ARG A 202 -9.84 -32.56 13.96
C ARG A 202 -11.01 -31.75 14.51
N ASP A 203 -10.95 -31.37 15.78
CA ASP A 203 -12.03 -30.64 16.45
C ASP A 203 -12.25 -29.24 15.87
N SER A 204 -11.16 -28.53 15.55
CA SER A 204 -11.23 -27.21 14.91
C SER A 204 -11.84 -27.31 13.50
N HIS A 205 -11.43 -28.33 12.74
CA HIS A 205 -12.01 -28.62 11.43
C HIS A 205 -13.51 -28.89 11.52
N ARG A 206 -13.94 -29.71 12.49
CA ARG A 206 -15.37 -30.04 12.69
C ARG A 206 -16.21 -28.78 12.92
N ARG A 207 -15.76 -27.85 13.77
CA ARG A 207 -16.49 -26.60 14.06
C ARG A 207 -16.56 -25.64 12.86
N GLN A 208 -15.52 -25.63 12.02
CA GLN A 208 -15.43 -24.70 10.89
C GLN A 208 -16.14 -25.19 9.64
N VAL A 209 -16.02 -26.49 9.34
CA VAL A 209 -16.50 -27.08 8.08
C VAL A 209 -17.86 -27.77 8.26
N HIS A 210 -18.12 -28.33 9.44
CA HIS A 210 -19.36 -29.04 9.74
C HIS A 210 -20.18 -28.31 10.81
N ARG A 211 -20.37 -27.00 10.61
CA ARG A 211 -21.23 -26.19 11.48
C ARG A 211 -22.64 -26.80 11.45
N GLU A 212 -23.18 -27.15 12.62
CA GLU A 212 -24.54 -27.67 12.73
C GLU A 212 -25.51 -26.52 12.45
N ASP A 213 -26.35 -26.69 11.43
CA ASP A 213 -27.52 -25.83 11.16
C ASP A 213 -28.63 -26.10 12.20
#